data_AF-A0A938MNB8-F1
#
_entry.id   AF-A0A938MNB8-F1
#
_cell.length_a   1.000
_cell.length_b   1.000
_cell.length_c   1.000
_cell.angle_alpha   90.00
_cell.angle_beta   90.00
_cell.angle_gamma   90.00
#
_symmetry.space_group_name_H-M   'P 1'
#
loop_
_entity.id
_entity.type
_entity.pdbx_description
1 polymer ?
#
loop_
_entity_poly.entity_id
_entity_poly.type
_entity_poly.pdbx_seq_one_letter_code
_entity_poly.pdbx_strand_id
1 'polypeptide(L)'
;MAFSLLLAVPVRRVSRRWLLSVFALLAALTTQRDAVWKDGLTFWRDAVSKSPQNAAHRVNLGQTLGRLGQSQRAEQEICRAVRMNPKLARPYVHLAGICLERGEVEQAADHARKAVEHATPADPFTRAEAHAVLARIHEMKGRSDDALREFELALKADPEMANAHAGRGVALDRLGRPEEALAAYERAIALDPALVWPRGQLGAAYERMGRLAEALAEYKLALGLGRDEDARIHSAIGDILRRSGALEQAAAEYEMALLANPRYAPAHINLGNVHLSWQRPELAVQSYRRALEIDPKLLQAHFNLGIALLSLRRTAEAAATFEKCLEIAPDFAPAREQLMKLKPGRNDE
;
A
#
# COMPACT_ATOMS: atom_id res chain seq x y z
N MET A 1 -23.61 17.02 -16.08
CA MET A 1 -23.37 18.45 -15.73
C MET A 1 -23.77 18.71 -14.27
N ALA A 2 -23.15 18.00 -13.32
CA ALA A 2 -23.39 18.14 -11.87
C ALA A 2 -22.18 17.60 -11.08
N PHE A 3 -20.96 18.03 -11.42
CA PHE A 3 -19.72 17.58 -10.77
C PHE A 3 -18.90 18.73 -10.17
N SER A 4 -19.47 19.94 -10.05
CA SER A 4 -18.67 21.15 -9.84
C SER A 4 -19.14 22.05 -8.68
N LEU A 5 -19.69 21.49 -7.59
CA LEU A 5 -20.21 22.33 -6.48
C LEU A 5 -19.83 21.89 -5.06
N LEU A 6 -18.68 21.24 -4.86
CA LEU A 6 -18.25 20.81 -3.52
C LEU A 6 -16.81 21.17 -3.13
N LEU A 7 -16.22 22.20 -3.73
CA LEU A 7 -14.88 22.69 -3.36
C LEU A 7 -14.90 24.18 -2.99
N ALA A 8 -15.60 24.52 -1.91
CA ALA A 8 -15.38 25.75 -1.16
C ALA A 8 -16.07 25.67 0.22
N VAL A 9 -15.50 24.90 1.16
CA VAL A 9 -15.86 25.04 2.59
C VAL A 9 -14.57 25.24 3.38
N PRO A 10 -14.44 26.29 4.21
CA PRO A 10 -13.22 26.56 4.97
C PRO A 10 -12.98 25.47 6.02
N VAL A 11 -11.71 25.09 6.18
CA VAL A 11 -11.22 24.11 7.16
C VAL A 11 -11.36 24.64 8.59
N ARG A 12 -12.56 24.62 9.17
CA ARG A 12 -12.76 24.61 10.62
C ARG A 12 -13.97 23.75 10.99
N ARG A 13 -13.67 22.59 11.58
CA ARG A 13 -14.57 21.52 12.11
C ARG A 13 -15.28 20.66 11.05
N VAL A 14 -14.65 19.53 10.72
CA VAL A 14 -15.34 18.37 10.12
C VAL A 14 -16.42 17.91 11.10
N SER A 15 -17.70 18.12 10.75
CA SER A 15 -18.81 17.73 11.60
C SER A 15 -19.16 16.25 11.39
N ARG A 16 -19.63 15.56 12.45
CA ARG A 16 -20.11 14.17 12.38
C ARG A 16 -21.17 13.95 11.28
N ARG A 17 -21.94 14.99 10.96
CA ARG A 17 -22.91 14.99 9.86
C ARG A 17 -22.24 14.91 8.48
N TRP A 18 -21.12 15.60 8.27
CA TRP A 18 -20.39 15.54 7.00
C TRP A 18 -19.78 14.15 6.76
N LEU A 19 -19.17 13.55 7.79
CA LEU A 19 -18.68 12.18 7.74
C LEU A 19 -19.82 11.19 7.42
N LEU A 20 -20.96 11.30 8.09
CA LEU A 20 -22.13 10.46 7.81
C LEU A 20 -22.67 10.64 6.37
N SER A 21 -22.60 11.85 5.81
CA SER A 21 -23.00 12.11 4.42
C SER A 21 -22.02 11.50 3.40
N VAL A 22 -20.72 11.56 3.67
CA VAL A 22 -19.70 10.92 2.81
C VAL A 22 -19.80 9.39 2.92
N PHE A 23 -19.96 8.84 4.13
CA PHE A 23 -20.22 7.41 4.33
C PHE A 23 -21.50 6.95 3.64
N ALA A 24 -22.59 7.73 3.73
CA ALA A 24 -23.84 7.41 3.04
C ALA A 24 -23.69 7.47 1.51
N LEU A 25 -22.90 8.40 0.98
CA LEU A 25 -22.61 8.49 -0.46
C LEU A 25 -21.74 7.33 -0.94
N LEU A 26 -20.69 6.99 -0.19
CA LEU A 26 -19.83 5.83 -0.48
C LEU A 26 -20.61 4.52 -0.37
N ALA A 27 -21.44 4.36 0.66
CA ALA A 27 -22.34 3.23 0.80
C ALA A 27 -23.37 3.19 -0.34
N ALA A 28 -23.91 4.32 -0.78
CA ALA A 28 -24.81 4.36 -1.93
C ALA A 28 -24.09 3.97 -3.22
N LEU A 29 -22.84 4.42 -3.42
CA LEU A 29 -22.02 4.08 -4.58
C LEU A 29 -21.59 2.60 -4.58
N THR A 30 -21.28 2.00 -3.41
CA THR A 30 -21.01 0.56 -3.31
C THR A 30 -22.28 -0.25 -3.54
N THR A 31 -23.42 0.14 -2.97
CA THR A 31 -24.71 -0.51 -3.21
C THR A 31 -25.12 -0.44 -4.69
N GLN A 32 -24.89 0.71 -5.34
CA GLN A 32 -25.19 0.91 -6.75
C GLN A 32 -24.25 0.11 -7.65
N ARG A 33 -22.96 0.01 -7.29
CA ARG A 33 -21.98 -0.85 -7.96
C ARG A 33 -22.36 -2.32 -7.84
N ASP A 34 -22.77 -2.78 -6.66
CA ASP A 34 -23.21 -4.16 -6.43
C ASP A 34 -24.50 -4.51 -7.16
N ALA A 35 -25.42 -3.55 -7.32
CA ALA A 35 -26.61 -3.70 -8.14
C ALA A 35 -26.24 -3.94 -9.62
N VAL A 36 -25.31 -3.14 -10.16
CA VAL A 36 -24.82 -3.29 -11.55
C VAL A 36 -24.18 -4.68 -11.78
N TRP A 37 -23.40 -5.19 -10.82
CA TRP A 37 -22.80 -6.53 -10.95
C TRP A 37 -23.83 -7.65 -10.84
N LYS A 38 -24.88 -7.49 -10.03
CA LYS A 38 -25.99 -8.46 -9.94
C LYS A 38 -26.82 -8.48 -11.22
N ASP A 39 -27.09 -7.33 -11.83
CA ASP A 39 -27.75 -7.24 -13.13
C ASP A 39 -26.87 -7.78 -14.26
N GLY A 40 -25.56 -7.53 -14.21
CA GLY A 40 -24.59 -8.17 -15.10
C GLY A 40 -24.58 -9.69 -14.95
N LEU A 41 -24.71 -10.21 -13.73
CA LEU A 41 -24.75 -11.65 -13.46
C LEU A 41 -25.99 -12.29 -14.06
N THR A 42 -27.17 -11.67 -13.93
CA THR A 42 -28.41 -12.20 -14.54
C THR A 42 -28.31 -12.17 -16.06
N PHE A 43 -27.81 -11.08 -16.64
CA PHE A 43 -27.57 -10.96 -18.08
C PHE A 43 -26.64 -12.06 -18.61
N TRP A 44 -25.47 -12.25 -18.00
CA TRP A 44 -24.51 -13.24 -18.48
C TRP A 44 -24.98 -14.68 -18.28
N ARG A 45 -25.78 -14.96 -17.25
CA ARG A 45 -26.43 -16.27 -17.08
C ARG A 45 -27.41 -16.57 -18.21
N ASP A 46 -28.23 -15.59 -18.58
CA ASP A 46 -29.16 -15.71 -19.71
C ASP A 46 -28.41 -15.81 -21.05
N ALA A 47 -27.34 -15.04 -21.25
CA ALA A 47 -26.51 -15.13 -22.45
C ALA A 47 -25.83 -16.51 -22.61
N VAL A 48 -25.41 -17.14 -21.50
CA VAL A 48 -24.87 -18.50 -21.50
C VAL A 48 -25.96 -19.54 -21.71
N SER A 49 -27.18 -19.35 -21.19
CA SER A 49 -28.29 -20.29 -21.40
C SER A 49 -28.75 -20.30 -22.86
N LYS A 50 -28.83 -19.12 -23.50
CA LYS A 50 -29.20 -18.95 -24.91
C LYS A 50 -28.09 -19.36 -25.88
N SER A 51 -26.83 -19.27 -25.47
CA SER A 51 -25.69 -19.65 -26.31
C SER A 51 -24.63 -20.44 -25.52
N PRO A 52 -24.91 -21.72 -25.17
CA PRO A 52 -24.06 -22.51 -24.28
C PRO A 52 -22.66 -22.80 -24.83
N GLN A 53 -22.51 -22.71 -26.16
CA GLN A 53 -21.27 -22.95 -26.90
C GLN A 53 -20.40 -21.70 -27.09
N ASN A 54 -20.86 -20.52 -26.64
CA ASN A 54 -20.06 -19.30 -26.73
C ASN A 54 -19.08 -19.19 -25.55
N ALA A 55 -17.81 -19.47 -25.79
CA ALA A 55 -16.75 -19.39 -24.78
C ALA A 55 -16.61 -17.97 -24.19
N ALA A 56 -16.79 -16.91 -24.99
CA ALA A 56 -16.67 -15.53 -24.52
C ALA A 56 -17.77 -15.14 -23.52
N HIS A 57 -19.01 -15.63 -23.70
CA HIS A 57 -20.09 -15.42 -22.73
C HIS A 57 -19.73 -16.03 -21.37
N ARG A 58 -19.11 -17.22 -21.37
CA ARG A 58 -18.64 -17.87 -20.13
C ARG A 58 -17.49 -17.13 -19.46
N VAL A 59 -16.57 -16.55 -20.24
CA VAL A 59 -15.51 -15.68 -19.70
C VAL A 59 -16.12 -14.48 -18.98
N ASN A 60 -17.06 -13.78 -19.62
CA ASN A 60 -17.71 -12.61 -19.01
C ASN A 60 -18.54 -12.99 -17.78
N LEU A 61 -19.23 -14.14 -17.81
CA LEU A 61 -19.92 -14.69 -16.65
C LEU A 61 -18.94 -14.98 -15.50
N GLY A 62 -17.83 -15.65 -15.80
CA GLY A 62 -16.78 -15.95 -14.84
C GLY A 62 -16.19 -14.69 -14.21
N GLN A 63 -15.85 -13.69 -15.01
CA GLN A 63 -15.36 -12.40 -14.52
C GLN A 63 -16.37 -11.71 -13.59
N THR A 64 -17.65 -11.73 -13.96
CA THR A 64 -18.74 -11.15 -13.15
C THR A 64 -18.89 -11.88 -11.81
N LEU A 65 -18.83 -13.22 -11.82
CA LEU A 65 -18.82 -14.04 -10.60
C LEU A 65 -17.62 -13.71 -9.71
N GLY A 66 -16.43 -13.53 -10.29
CA GLY A 66 -15.23 -13.15 -9.56
C GLY A 66 -15.37 -11.80 -8.87
N ARG A 67 -15.90 -10.78 -9.57
CA ARG A 67 -16.18 -9.46 -8.98
C ARG A 67 -17.20 -9.50 -7.83
N LEU A 68 -18.08 -10.49 -7.81
CA LEU A 68 -19.04 -10.74 -6.73
C LEU A 68 -18.50 -11.66 -5.61
N GLY A 69 -17.19 -11.95 -5.61
CA GLY A 69 -16.55 -12.81 -4.60
C GLY A 69 -16.85 -14.30 -4.75
N GLN A 70 -17.47 -14.73 -5.86
CA GLN A 70 -17.76 -16.14 -6.13
C GLN A 70 -16.61 -16.81 -6.89
N SER A 71 -15.38 -16.71 -6.36
CA SER A 71 -14.14 -17.09 -7.05
C SER A 71 -14.14 -18.54 -7.57
N GLN A 72 -14.74 -19.47 -6.81
CA GLN A 72 -14.78 -20.88 -7.20
C GLN A 72 -15.73 -21.14 -8.38
N ARG A 73 -16.85 -20.43 -8.45
CA ARG A 73 -17.76 -20.51 -9.61
C ARG A 73 -17.20 -19.76 -10.82
N ALA A 74 -16.51 -18.64 -10.56
CA ALA A 74 -15.80 -17.90 -11.60
C ALA A 74 -14.79 -18.79 -12.33
N GLU A 75 -13.93 -19.46 -11.57
CA GLU A 75 -12.95 -20.40 -12.10
C GLU A 75 -13.60 -21.53 -12.90
N GLN A 76 -14.69 -22.14 -12.41
CA GLN A 76 -15.38 -23.20 -13.14
C GLN A 76 -15.85 -22.75 -14.53
N GLU A 77 -16.44 -21.55 -14.63
CA GLU A 77 -16.90 -21.00 -15.91
C GLU A 77 -15.73 -20.63 -16.82
N ILE A 78 -14.65 -20.07 -16.27
CA ILE A 78 -13.43 -19.74 -17.03
C ILE A 78 -12.74 -21.01 -17.55
N CYS A 79 -12.60 -22.05 -16.73
CA CYS A 79 -12.05 -23.35 -17.14
C CYS A 79 -12.92 -24.03 -18.21
N ARG A 80 -14.25 -23.88 -18.15
CA ARG A 80 -15.15 -24.33 -19.22
C ARG A 80 -14.87 -23.56 -20.52
N ALA A 81 -14.72 -22.23 -20.45
CA ALA A 81 -14.38 -21.42 -21.61
C ALA A 81 -13.05 -21.85 -22.26
N VAL A 82 -12.01 -22.12 -21.46
CA VAL A 82 -10.72 -22.64 -21.95
C VAL A 82 -10.88 -24.00 -22.65
N ARG A 83 -11.65 -24.94 -22.07
CA ARG A 83 -11.90 -26.24 -22.72
C ARG A 83 -12.62 -26.11 -24.06
N MET A 84 -13.50 -25.13 -24.18
CA MET A 84 -14.27 -24.89 -25.41
C MET A 84 -13.45 -24.20 -26.49
N ASN A 85 -12.58 -23.26 -26.11
CA ASN A 85 -11.65 -22.60 -27.02
C ASN A 85 -10.30 -22.36 -26.33
N PRO A 86 -9.34 -23.30 -26.45
CA PRO A 86 -8.02 -23.16 -25.85
C PRO A 86 -7.19 -22.01 -26.42
N LYS A 87 -7.53 -21.48 -27.61
CA LYS A 87 -6.83 -20.35 -28.22
C LYS A 87 -7.37 -19.00 -27.78
N LEU A 88 -8.35 -18.96 -26.88
CA LEU A 88 -8.87 -17.70 -26.36
C LEU A 88 -7.94 -17.22 -25.22
N ALA A 89 -7.25 -16.10 -25.45
CA ALA A 89 -6.25 -15.58 -24.52
C ALA A 89 -6.83 -15.09 -23.18
N ARG A 90 -7.92 -14.32 -23.22
CA ARG A 90 -8.51 -13.64 -22.06
C ARG A 90 -8.85 -14.54 -20.85
N PRO A 91 -9.42 -15.76 -21.03
CA PRO A 91 -9.61 -16.69 -19.92
C PRO A 91 -8.34 -16.94 -19.09
N TYR A 92 -7.18 -17.02 -19.74
CA TYR A 92 -5.92 -17.28 -19.07
C TYR A 92 -5.46 -16.11 -18.19
N VAL A 93 -5.72 -14.85 -18.57
CA VAL A 93 -5.48 -13.69 -17.70
C VAL A 93 -6.32 -13.79 -16.43
N HIS A 94 -7.59 -14.17 -16.55
CA HIS A 94 -8.46 -14.33 -15.38
C HIS A 94 -8.04 -15.50 -14.48
N LEU A 95 -7.62 -16.65 -15.06
CA LEU A 95 -7.05 -17.74 -14.28
C LEU A 95 -5.77 -17.33 -13.56
N ALA A 96 -4.89 -16.56 -14.21
CA ALA A 96 -3.70 -16.03 -13.57
C ALA A 96 -4.03 -15.13 -12.37
N GLY A 97 -5.06 -14.29 -12.50
CA GLY A 97 -5.59 -13.50 -11.38
C GLY A 97 -6.06 -14.36 -10.21
N ILE A 98 -6.87 -15.39 -10.47
CA ILE A 98 -7.39 -16.32 -9.46
C ILE A 98 -6.25 -17.09 -8.77
N CYS A 99 -5.27 -17.58 -9.51
CA CYS A 99 -4.09 -18.24 -8.94
C CYS A 99 -3.28 -17.29 -8.04
N LEU A 100 -3.17 -16.00 -8.40
CA LEU A 100 -2.48 -15.02 -7.56
C LEU A 100 -3.22 -14.73 -6.26
N GLU A 101 -4.55 -14.69 -6.28
CA GLU A 101 -5.36 -14.57 -5.06
C GLU A 101 -5.14 -15.77 -4.10
N ARG A 102 -4.81 -16.95 -4.64
CA ARG A 102 -4.48 -18.16 -3.87
C ARG A 102 -3.00 -18.28 -3.49
N GLY A 103 -2.15 -17.37 -3.97
CA GLY A 103 -0.69 -17.47 -3.78
C GLY A 103 0.00 -18.52 -4.67
N GLU A 104 -0.67 -19.05 -5.69
CA GLU A 104 -0.15 -20.03 -6.64
C GLU A 104 0.67 -19.31 -7.75
N VAL A 105 1.79 -18.70 -7.35
CA VAL A 105 2.55 -17.77 -8.19
C VAL A 105 3.04 -18.39 -9.52
N GLU A 106 3.50 -19.64 -9.50
CA GLU A 106 3.99 -20.30 -10.73
C GLU A 106 2.86 -20.66 -11.70
N GLN A 107 1.73 -21.17 -11.19
CA GLN A 107 0.56 -21.46 -12.03
C GLN A 107 0.00 -20.19 -12.67
N ALA A 108 0.00 -19.09 -11.91
CA ALA A 108 -0.37 -17.79 -12.44
C ALA A 108 0.56 -17.34 -13.58
N ALA A 109 1.87 -17.56 -13.45
CA ALA A 109 2.83 -17.24 -14.48
C ALA A 109 2.61 -18.07 -15.75
N ASP A 110 2.32 -19.37 -15.60
CA ASP A 110 1.98 -20.25 -16.74
C ASP A 110 0.73 -19.78 -17.47
N HIS A 111 -0.32 -19.42 -16.74
CA HIS A 111 -1.53 -18.88 -17.33
C HIS A 111 -1.27 -17.54 -18.03
N ALA A 112 -0.55 -16.62 -17.41
CA ALA A 112 -0.22 -15.35 -18.04
C ALA A 112 0.64 -15.52 -19.31
N ARG A 113 1.59 -16.47 -19.33
CA ARG A 113 2.34 -16.83 -20.55
C ARG A 113 1.44 -17.37 -21.66
N LYS A 114 0.50 -18.26 -21.33
CA LYS A 114 -0.51 -18.76 -22.30
C LYS A 114 -1.39 -17.64 -22.85
N ALA A 115 -1.75 -16.68 -22.01
CA ALA A 115 -2.49 -15.49 -22.46
C ALA A 115 -1.67 -14.70 -23.50
N VAL A 116 -0.38 -14.46 -23.25
CA VAL A 116 0.52 -13.80 -24.22
C VAL A 116 0.61 -14.60 -25.52
N GLU A 117 0.82 -15.92 -25.43
CA GLU A 117 0.95 -16.82 -26.59
C GLU A 117 -0.29 -16.78 -27.49
N HIS A 118 -1.48 -16.78 -26.89
CA HIS A 118 -2.74 -16.82 -27.61
C HIS A 118 -3.28 -15.43 -27.97
N ALA A 119 -2.69 -14.34 -27.46
CA ALA A 119 -3.17 -12.99 -27.73
C ALA A 119 -2.88 -12.58 -29.17
N THR A 120 -3.95 -12.27 -29.91
CA THR A 120 -3.85 -11.85 -31.31
C THR A 120 -3.58 -10.34 -31.44
N PRO A 121 -3.05 -9.84 -32.56
CA PRO A 121 -2.91 -8.40 -32.80
C PRO A 121 -4.22 -7.61 -32.74
N ALA A 122 -5.37 -8.29 -32.96
CA ALA A 122 -6.70 -7.69 -32.84
C ALA A 122 -7.17 -7.53 -31.37
N ASP A 123 -6.46 -8.12 -30.41
CA ASP A 123 -6.71 -8.02 -28.98
C ASP A 123 -5.43 -7.60 -28.22
N PRO A 124 -4.97 -6.35 -28.44
CA PRO A 124 -3.78 -5.84 -27.78
C PRO A 124 -3.99 -5.67 -26.27
N PHE A 125 -5.23 -5.47 -25.80
CA PHE A 125 -5.56 -5.28 -24.39
C PHE A 125 -5.30 -6.53 -23.57
N THR A 126 -5.74 -7.71 -24.03
CA THR A 126 -5.45 -8.96 -23.32
C THR A 126 -3.94 -9.23 -23.26
N ARG A 127 -3.19 -8.88 -24.32
CA ARG A 127 -1.72 -8.97 -24.31
C ARG A 127 -1.11 -8.05 -23.26
N ALA A 128 -1.59 -6.80 -23.19
CA ALA A 128 -1.14 -5.82 -22.21
C ALA A 128 -1.41 -6.30 -20.78
N GLU A 129 -2.64 -6.79 -20.50
CA GLU A 129 -3.01 -7.32 -19.19
C GLU A 129 -2.15 -8.52 -18.80
N ALA A 130 -1.87 -9.43 -19.74
CA ALA A 130 -1.04 -10.60 -19.48
C ALA A 130 0.40 -10.22 -19.11
N HIS A 131 1.02 -9.29 -19.84
CA HIS A 131 2.34 -8.75 -19.50
C HIS A 131 2.33 -8.01 -18.16
N ALA A 132 1.28 -7.24 -17.85
CA ALA A 132 1.15 -6.58 -16.54
C ALA A 132 1.05 -7.59 -15.38
N VAL A 133 0.39 -8.73 -15.60
CA VAL A 133 0.35 -9.83 -14.62
C VAL A 133 1.71 -10.48 -14.45
N LEU A 134 2.45 -10.76 -15.52
CA LEU A 134 3.82 -11.27 -15.46
C LEU A 134 4.75 -10.30 -14.73
N ALA A 135 4.64 -9.00 -15.02
CA ALA A 135 5.40 -7.97 -14.35
C ALA A 135 5.17 -7.97 -12.83
N ARG A 136 3.91 -8.05 -12.39
CA ARG A 136 3.56 -8.18 -10.98
C ARG A 136 4.16 -9.44 -10.34
N ILE A 137 4.18 -10.56 -11.07
CA ILE A 137 4.80 -11.81 -10.59
C ILE A 137 6.32 -11.64 -10.42
N HIS A 138 7.00 -10.97 -11.36
CA HIS A 138 8.42 -10.67 -11.24
C HIS A 138 8.70 -9.73 -10.05
N GLU A 139 7.84 -8.75 -9.81
CA GLU A 139 7.92 -7.88 -8.62
C GLU A 139 7.79 -8.68 -7.32
N MET A 140 6.83 -9.61 -7.22
CA MET A 140 6.68 -10.49 -6.06
C MET A 140 7.91 -11.37 -5.82
N LYS A 141 8.64 -11.72 -6.88
CA LYS A 141 9.90 -12.48 -6.83
C LYS A 141 11.13 -11.59 -6.60
N GLY A 142 10.97 -10.28 -6.46
CA GLY A 142 12.08 -9.32 -6.30
C GLY A 142 12.92 -9.11 -7.57
N ARG A 143 12.42 -9.51 -8.75
CA ARG A 143 13.13 -9.38 -10.03
C ARG A 143 12.69 -8.11 -10.76
N SER A 144 13.11 -6.95 -10.25
CA SER A 144 12.61 -5.67 -10.74
C SER A 144 13.02 -5.32 -12.18
N ASP A 145 14.16 -5.81 -12.68
CA ASP A 145 14.52 -5.67 -14.10
C ASP A 145 13.56 -6.41 -15.03
N ASP A 146 13.21 -7.65 -14.68
CA ASP A 146 12.24 -8.44 -15.44
C ASP A 146 10.85 -7.81 -15.37
N ALA A 147 10.45 -7.33 -14.18
CA ALA A 147 9.18 -6.64 -14.02
C ALA A 147 9.09 -5.38 -14.87
N LEU A 148 10.14 -4.56 -14.88
CA LEU A 148 10.21 -3.36 -15.71
C LEU A 148 10.03 -3.71 -17.19
N ARG A 149 10.74 -4.74 -17.68
CA ARG A 149 10.61 -5.22 -19.06
C ARG A 149 9.18 -5.64 -19.40
N GLU A 150 8.54 -6.40 -18.52
CA GLU A 150 7.17 -6.85 -18.72
C GLU A 150 6.16 -5.68 -18.68
N PHE A 151 6.35 -4.68 -17.79
CA PHE A 151 5.53 -3.46 -17.82
C PHE A 151 5.73 -2.66 -19.10
N GLU A 152 6.95 -2.56 -19.63
CA GLU A 152 7.20 -1.91 -20.92
C GLU A 152 6.54 -2.64 -22.09
N LEU A 153 6.52 -3.97 -22.08
CA LEU A 153 5.77 -4.78 -23.04
C LEU A 153 4.26 -4.57 -22.91
N ALA A 154 3.75 -4.47 -21.68
CA ALA A 154 2.35 -4.15 -21.44
C ALA A 154 1.99 -2.77 -22.02
N LEU A 155 2.80 -1.75 -21.74
CA LEU A 155 2.60 -0.38 -22.22
C LEU A 155 2.82 -0.21 -23.72
N LYS A 156 3.61 -1.08 -24.35
CA LYS A 156 3.72 -1.14 -25.81
C LYS A 156 2.44 -1.65 -26.47
N ALA A 157 1.73 -2.57 -25.80
CA ALA A 157 0.47 -3.10 -26.28
C ALA A 157 -0.71 -2.17 -25.93
N ASP A 158 -0.70 -1.56 -24.75
CA ASP A 158 -1.68 -0.56 -24.31
C ASP A 158 -0.98 0.60 -23.57
N PRO A 159 -0.68 1.71 -24.27
CA PRO A 159 -0.02 2.88 -23.69
C PRO A 159 -0.83 3.61 -22.60
N GLU A 160 -2.14 3.35 -22.51
CA GLU A 160 -3.07 4.02 -21.57
C GLU A 160 -3.38 3.17 -20.33
N MET A 161 -2.72 2.02 -20.18
CA MET A 161 -2.89 1.13 -19.05
C MET A 161 -2.32 1.74 -17.75
N ALA A 162 -3.17 2.45 -16.99
CA ALA A 162 -2.80 3.19 -15.78
C ALA A 162 -2.10 2.31 -14.72
N ASN A 163 -2.60 1.11 -14.47
CA ASN A 163 -2.00 0.15 -13.54
C ASN A 163 -0.61 -0.32 -13.99
N ALA A 164 -0.34 -0.42 -15.30
CA ALA A 164 0.98 -0.76 -15.81
C ALA A 164 1.98 0.40 -15.64
N HIS A 165 1.55 1.65 -15.86
CA HIS A 165 2.37 2.83 -15.53
C HIS A 165 2.72 2.88 -14.04
N ALA A 166 1.74 2.64 -13.17
CA ALA A 166 1.99 2.65 -11.74
C ALA A 166 2.91 1.49 -11.30
N GLY A 167 2.70 0.29 -11.85
CA GLY A 167 3.58 -0.86 -11.61
C GLY A 167 5.01 -0.63 -12.12
N ARG A 168 5.17 -0.01 -13.29
CA ARG A 168 6.45 0.44 -13.83
C ARG A 168 7.15 1.40 -12.87
N GLY A 169 6.41 2.34 -12.27
CA GLY A 169 6.95 3.24 -11.25
C GLY A 169 7.54 2.49 -10.05
N VAL A 170 6.86 1.45 -9.56
CA VAL A 170 7.36 0.62 -8.46
C VAL A 170 8.66 -0.10 -8.83
N ALA A 171 8.72 -0.69 -10.03
CA ALA A 171 9.91 -1.37 -10.52
C ALA A 171 11.10 -0.38 -10.65
N LEU A 172 10.86 0.81 -11.21
CA LEU A 172 11.88 1.86 -11.36
C LEU A 172 12.40 2.37 -10.02
N ASP A 173 11.52 2.56 -9.03
CA ASP A 173 11.92 2.95 -7.68
C ASP A 173 12.86 1.92 -7.05
N ARG A 174 12.55 0.62 -7.20
CA ARG A 174 13.39 -0.48 -6.68
C ARG A 174 14.74 -0.58 -7.38
N LEU A 175 14.81 -0.17 -8.64
CA LEU A 175 16.03 -0.08 -9.43
C LEU A 175 16.82 1.21 -9.17
N GLY A 176 16.37 2.08 -8.25
CA GLY A 176 17.05 3.33 -7.92
C GLY A 176 16.94 4.39 -9.02
N ARG A 177 15.84 4.39 -9.78
CA ARG A 177 15.54 5.38 -10.85
C ARG A 177 14.34 6.26 -10.45
N PRO A 178 14.47 7.11 -9.41
CA PRO A 178 13.34 7.76 -8.75
C PRO A 178 12.66 8.85 -9.61
N GLU A 179 13.38 9.54 -10.50
CA GLU A 179 12.80 10.54 -11.41
C GLU A 179 11.88 9.88 -12.45
N GLU A 180 12.29 8.74 -12.99
CA GLU A 180 11.47 7.98 -13.94
C GLU A 180 10.28 7.32 -13.26
N ALA A 181 10.46 6.87 -12.01
CA ALA A 181 9.38 6.37 -11.19
C ALA A 181 8.31 7.44 -10.95
N LEU A 182 8.73 8.67 -10.63
CA LEU A 182 7.84 9.82 -10.47
C LEU A 182 6.96 10.03 -11.70
N ALA A 183 7.58 10.11 -12.89
CA ALA A 183 6.87 10.32 -14.14
C ALA A 183 5.87 9.18 -14.44
N ALA A 184 6.22 7.94 -14.08
CA ALA A 184 5.34 6.79 -14.26
C ALA A 184 4.13 6.84 -13.32
N TYR A 185 4.30 7.22 -12.05
CA TYR A 185 3.17 7.40 -11.12
C TYR A 185 2.26 8.56 -11.53
N GLU A 186 2.84 9.71 -11.93
CA GLU A 186 2.09 10.86 -12.43
C GLU A 186 1.26 10.48 -13.67
N ARG A 187 1.86 9.72 -14.60
CA ARG A 187 1.15 9.23 -15.79
C ARG A 187 0.01 8.30 -15.42
N ALA A 188 0.20 7.40 -14.47
CA ALA A 188 -0.86 6.52 -13.98
C ALA A 188 -2.04 7.30 -13.38
N ILE A 189 -1.76 8.31 -12.54
CA ILE A 189 -2.77 9.16 -11.91
C ILE A 189 -3.50 10.02 -12.95
N ALA A 190 -2.79 10.50 -13.98
CA ALA A 190 -3.41 11.28 -15.06
C ALA A 190 -4.35 10.42 -15.92
N LEU A 191 -4.01 9.16 -16.14
CA LEU A 191 -4.82 8.21 -16.91
C LEU A 191 -6.05 7.72 -16.12
N ASP A 192 -5.87 7.41 -14.84
CA ASP A 192 -6.95 7.00 -13.96
C ASP A 192 -6.86 7.72 -12.59
N PRO A 193 -7.54 8.88 -12.45
CA PRO A 193 -7.58 9.60 -11.19
C PRO A 193 -8.23 8.83 -10.02
N ALA A 194 -9.03 7.79 -10.32
CA ALA A 194 -9.64 6.92 -9.31
C ALA A 194 -8.70 5.80 -8.85
N LEU A 195 -7.57 5.58 -9.54
CA LEU A 195 -6.52 4.69 -9.09
C LEU A 195 -5.73 5.36 -7.96
N VAL A 196 -6.16 5.15 -6.72
CA VAL A 196 -5.62 5.88 -5.56
C VAL A 196 -4.25 5.38 -5.11
N TRP A 197 -3.97 4.09 -5.26
CA TRP A 197 -2.76 3.48 -4.69
C TRP A 197 -1.42 4.10 -5.14
N PRO A 198 -1.22 4.56 -6.41
CA PRO A 198 0.01 5.19 -6.86
C PRO A 198 0.28 6.53 -6.18
N ARG A 199 -0.74 7.24 -5.68
CA ARG A 199 -0.56 8.51 -4.95
C ARG A 199 0.29 8.35 -3.69
N GLY A 200 0.09 7.24 -2.96
CA GLY A 200 0.93 6.92 -1.80
C GLY A 200 2.39 6.66 -2.18
N GLN A 201 2.63 6.06 -3.35
CA GLN A 201 3.98 5.82 -3.86
C GLN A 201 4.63 7.12 -4.35
N LEU A 202 3.85 7.97 -5.04
CA LEU A 202 4.27 9.30 -5.47
C LEU A 202 4.65 10.19 -4.27
N GLY A 203 3.84 10.17 -3.21
CA GLY A 203 4.17 10.85 -1.95
C GLY A 203 5.48 10.35 -1.35
N ALA A 204 5.71 9.04 -1.32
CA ALA A 204 6.95 8.45 -0.82
C ALA A 204 8.16 8.77 -1.70
N ALA A 205 7.97 8.91 -3.01
CA ALA A 205 9.00 9.36 -3.93
C ALA A 205 9.38 10.82 -3.67
N TYR A 206 8.39 11.71 -3.53
CA TYR A 206 8.62 13.11 -3.16
C TYR A 206 9.32 13.25 -1.81
N GLU A 207 8.95 12.45 -0.80
CA GLU A 207 9.59 12.49 0.51
C GLU A 207 11.08 12.14 0.43
N ARG A 208 11.44 11.07 -0.30
CA ARG A 208 12.84 10.67 -0.52
C ARG A 208 13.66 11.74 -1.23
N MET A 209 13.03 12.50 -2.13
CA MET A 209 13.64 13.65 -2.81
C MET A 209 13.70 14.92 -1.95
N GLY A 210 13.18 14.90 -0.71
CA GLY A 210 13.09 16.08 0.16
C GLY A 210 11.98 17.07 -0.23
N ARG A 211 11.12 16.74 -1.19
CA ARG A 211 9.99 17.53 -1.68
C ARG A 211 8.77 17.34 -0.76
N LEU A 212 8.91 17.77 0.50
CA LEU A 212 7.98 17.43 1.59
C LEU A 212 6.58 18.03 1.39
N ALA A 213 6.47 19.19 0.75
CA ALA A 213 5.20 19.84 0.49
C ALA A 213 4.36 19.04 -0.52
N GLU A 214 4.98 18.60 -1.62
CA GLU A 214 4.33 17.73 -2.60
C GLU A 214 3.99 16.37 -2.02
N ALA A 215 4.89 15.78 -1.22
CA ALA A 215 4.63 14.52 -0.53
C ALA A 215 3.37 14.60 0.34
N LEU A 216 3.28 15.63 1.17
CA LEU A 216 2.13 15.86 2.05
C LEU A 216 0.82 16.05 1.27
N ALA A 217 0.87 16.76 0.13
CA ALA A 217 -0.31 16.95 -0.72
C ALA A 217 -0.81 15.62 -1.28
N GLU A 218 0.07 14.79 -1.83
CA GLU A 218 -0.30 13.48 -2.39
C GLU A 218 -0.80 12.50 -1.34
N TYR A 219 -0.19 12.48 -0.15
CA TYR A 219 -0.68 11.67 0.96
C TYR A 219 -2.09 12.07 1.41
N LYS A 220 -2.36 13.36 1.57
CA LYS A 220 -3.70 13.84 1.93
C LYS A 220 -4.75 13.51 0.87
N LEU A 221 -4.38 13.65 -0.41
CA LEU A 221 -5.26 13.23 -1.52
C LEU A 221 -5.52 11.72 -1.48
N ALA A 222 -4.50 10.90 -1.20
CA ALA A 222 -4.66 9.45 -1.08
C ALA A 222 -5.63 9.07 0.05
N LEU A 223 -5.51 9.68 1.24
CA LEU A 223 -6.43 9.45 2.35
C LEU A 223 -7.86 9.87 1.98
N GLY A 224 -8.02 11.06 1.38
CA GLY A 224 -9.34 11.60 0.99
C GLY A 224 -10.06 10.80 -0.09
N LEU A 225 -9.36 9.94 -0.84
CA LEU A 225 -9.92 9.13 -1.92
C LEU A 225 -10.14 7.66 -1.53
N GLY A 226 -10.04 7.29 -0.25
CA GLY A 226 -10.38 5.95 0.24
C GLY A 226 -9.19 5.11 0.71
N ARG A 227 -8.13 5.75 1.21
CA ARG A 227 -7.05 5.09 1.96
C ARG A 227 -6.92 5.64 3.38
N ASP A 228 -8.01 6.17 3.94
CA ASP A 228 -8.11 6.73 5.29
C ASP A 228 -7.68 5.76 6.41
N GLU A 229 -7.69 4.46 6.15
CA GLU A 229 -7.20 3.44 7.09
C GLU A 229 -5.76 2.97 6.80
N ASP A 230 -5.00 3.62 5.92
CA ASP A 230 -3.61 3.22 5.68
C ASP A 230 -2.65 3.81 6.73
N ALA A 231 -2.30 2.97 7.71
CA ALA A 231 -1.36 3.31 8.78
C ALA A 231 -0.01 3.85 8.28
N ARG A 232 0.47 3.42 7.12
CA ARG A 232 1.76 3.89 6.58
C ARG A 232 1.66 5.33 6.08
N ILE A 233 0.53 5.70 5.46
CA ILE A 233 0.32 7.07 4.97
C ILE A 233 0.21 8.03 6.14
N HIS A 234 -0.57 7.68 7.18
CA HIS A 234 -0.67 8.48 8.40
C HIS A 234 0.71 8.66 9.09
N SER A 235 1.51 7.59 9.19
CA SER A 235 2.86 7.70 9.73
C SER A 235 3.77 8.61 8.90
N ALA A 236 3.70 8.53 7.56
CA ALA A 236 4.50 9.39 6.68
C ALA A 236 4.12 10.87 6.80
N ILE A 237 2.82 11.18 6.91
CA ILE A 237 2.35 12.54 7.22
C ILE A 237 2.89 13.00 8.58
N GLY A 238 2.80 12.13 9.60
CA GLY A 238 3.35 12.39 10.93
C GLY A 238 4.86 12.71 10.90
N ASP A 239 5.63 11.97 10.11
CA ASP A 239 7.07 12.18 9.94
C ASP A 239 7.38 13.54 9.31
N ILE A 240 6.62 13.93 8.28
CA ILE A 240 6.74 15.26 7.64
C ILE A 240 6.41 16.38 8.64
N LEU A 241 5.31 16.26 9.39
CA LEU A 241 4.87 17.26 10.36
C LEU A 241 5.84 17.38 11.54
N ARG A 242 6.40 16.26 12.00
CA ARG A 242 7.42 16.25 13.05
C ARG A 242 8.66 17.01 12.60
N ARG A 243 9.11 16.81 11.36
CA ARG A 243 10.25 17.52 10.77
C ARG A 243 10.01 19.02 10.63
N SER A 244 8.76 19.44 10.41
CA SER A 244 8.38 20.86 10.38
C SER A 244 8.11 21.47 11.78
N GLY A 245 8.30 20.70 12.86
CA GLY A 245 8.06 21.16 14.23
C GLY A 245 6.58 21.20 14.65
N ALA A 246 5.65 20.73 13.81
CA ALA A 246 4.23 20.67 14.10
C ALA A 246 3.90 19.44 14.98
N LEU A 247 4.49 19.39 16.19
CA LEU A 247 4.50 18.21 17.05
C LEU A 247 3.09 17.71 17.44
N GLU A 248 2.15 18.63 17.70
CA GLU A 248 0.76 18.27 18.02
C GLU A 248 0.07 17.55 16.87
N GLN A 249 0.23 18.07 15.66
CA GLN A 249 -0.37 17.47 14.46
C GLN A 249 0.32 16.15 14.12
N ALA A 250 1.64 16.08 14.30
CA ALA A 250 2.38 14.83 14.14
C ALA A 250 1.90 13.73 15.08
N ALA A 251 1.69 14.04 16.37
CA ALA A 251 1.16 13.08 17.34
C ALA A 251 -0.22 12.55 16.91
N ALA A 252 -1.13 13.44 16.51
CA ALA A 252 -2.46 13.05 16.04
C ALA A 252 -2.41 12.12 14.82
N GLU A 253 -1.50 12.35 13.88
CA GLU A 253 -1.34 11.49 12.70
C GLU A 253 -0.76 10.12 13.06
N TYR A 254 0.20 10.03 14.00
CA TYR A 254 0.65 8.72 14.49
C TYR A 254 -0.46 7.98 15.27
N GLU A 255 -1.29 8.69 16.03
CA GLU A 255 -2.47 8.09 16.67
C GLU A 255 -3.45 7.53 15.64
N MET A 256 -3.69 8.23 14.53
CA MET A 256 -4.48 7.71 13.40
C MET A 256 -3.83 6.47 12.77
N ALA A 257 -2.51 6.46 12.61
CA ALA A 257 -1.79 5.27 12.14
C ALA A 257 -1.98 4.07 13.08
N LEU A 258 -2.00 4.31 14.40
CA LEU A 258 -2.20 3.28 15.42
C LEU A 258 -3.67 2.85 15.55
N LEU A 259 -4.63 3.72 15.22
CA LEU A 259 -6.04 3.36 15.11
C LEU A 259 -6.23 2.37 13.94
N ALA A 260 -5.60 2.66 12.80
CA ALA A 260 -5.61 1.80 11.62
C ALA A 260 -4.88 0.47 11.84
N ASN A 261 -3.71 0.50 12.51
CA ASN A 261 -2.96 -0.69 12.87
C ASN A 261 -2.33 -0.56 14.26
N PRO A 262 -2.98 -1.09 15.31
CA PRO A 262 -2.47 -1.01 16.69
C PRO A 262 -1.11 -1.69 16.92
N ARG A 263 -0.71 -2.60 16.02
CA ARG A 263 0.57 -3.33 16.06
C ARG A 263 1.63 -2.71 15.15
N TYR A 264 1.44 -1.48 14.67
CA TYR A 264 2.43 -0.80 13.84
C TYR A 264 3.54 -0.18 14.69
N ALA A 265 4.58 -0.99 14.99
CA ALA A 265 5.68 -0.58 15.87
C ALA A 265 6.41 0.73 15.46
N PRO A 266 6.64 1.03 14.16
CA PRO A 266 7.22 2.31 13.75
C PRO A 266 6.41 3.53 14.22
N ALA A 267 5.08 3.47 14.19
CA ALA A 267 4.24 4.57 14.66
C ALA A 267 4.34 4.76 16.18
N HIS A 268 4.45 3.68 16.97
CA HIS A 268 4.71 3.79 18.42
C HIS A 268 6.07 4.44 18.72
N ILE A 269 7.13 4.04 18.01
CA ILE A 269 8.46 4.67 18.15
C ILE A 269 8.38 6.16 17.81
N ASN A 270 7.76 6.50 16.69
CA ASN A 270 7.71 7.87 16.23
C ASN A 270 6.81 8.77 17.09
N LEU A 271 5.69 8.25 17.60
CA LEU A 271 4.88 8.94 18.60
C LEU A 271 5.69 9.22 19.88
N GLY A 272 6.49 8.24 20.33
CA GLY A 272 7.42 8.44 21.44
C GLY A 272 8.45 9.55 21.17
N ASN A 273 9.00 9.59 19.94
CA ASN A 273 9.94 10.64 19.53
C ASN A 273 9.29 12.04 19.55
N VAL A 274 8.03 12.14 19.09
CA VAL A 274 7.25 13.38 19.16
C VAL A 274 7.03 13.79 20.60
N HIS A 275 6.62 12.87 21.48
CA HIS A 275 6.41 13.19 22.89
C HIS A 275 7.69 13.63 23.60
N LEU A 276 8.85 13.04 23.31
CA LEU A 276 10.13 13.55 23.83
C LEU A 276 10.42 14.96 23.34
N SER A 277 10.26 15.21 22.04
CA SER A 277 10.47 16.54 21.45
C SER A 277 9.51 17.57 22.04
N TRP A 278 8.32 17.13 22.46
CA TRP A 278 7.29 17.96 23.08
C TRP A 278 7.37 17.99 24.63
N GLN A 279 8.49 17.54 25.22
CA GLN A 279 8.72 17.54 26.67
C GLN A 279 7.68 16.76 27.47
N ARG A 280 7.18 15.64 26.94
CA ARG A 280 6.26 14.69 27.59
C ARG A 280 6.89 13.30 27.74
N PRO A 281 7.97 13.18 28.52
CA PRO A 281 8.75 11.95 28.55
C PRO A 281 8.03 10.71 29.11
N GLU A 282 7.02 10.88 29.96
CA GLU A 282 6.19 9.77 30.45
C GLU A 282 5.39 9.12 29.32
N LEU A 283 4.79 9.93 28.43
CA LEU A 283 4.07 9.43 27.25
C LEU A 283 5.03 8.78 26.26
N ALA A 284 6.25 9.30 26.14
CA ALA A 284 7.28 8.68 25.32
C ALA A 284 7.66 7.28 25.82
N VAL A 285 7.88 7.12 27.13
CA VAL A 285 8.16 5.82 27.76
C VAL A 285 7.03 4.82 27.47
N GLN A 286 5.76 5.23 27.58
CA GLN A 286 4.62 4.36 27.26
C GLN A 286 4.65 3.92 25.80
N SER A 287 4.89 4.86 24.87
CA SER A 287 4.94 4.58 23.44
C SER A 287 6.06 3.60 23.07
N TYR A 288 7.27 3.80 23.60
CA TYR A 288 8.38 2.88 23.33
C TYR A 288 8.17 1.50 23.93
N ARG A 289 7.60 1.40 25.14
CA ARG A 289 7.24 0.10 25.73
C ARG A 289 6.23 -0.63 24.86
N ARG A 290 5.23 0.07 24.31
CA ARG A 290 4.26 -0.53 23.40
C ARG A 290 4.90 -1.02 22.10
N ALA A 291 5.89 -0.30 21.57
CA ALA A 291 6.69 -0.79 20.43
C ALA A 291 7.46 -2.08 20.80
N LEU A 292 8.06 -2.14 21.99
CA LEU A 292 8.81 -3.30 22.48
C LEU A 292 7.93 -4.50 22.85
N GLU A 293 6.67 -4.30 23.20
CA GLU A 293 5.68 -5.38 23.33
C GLU A 293 5.37 -6.04 21.98
N ILE A 294 5.43 -5.27 20.89
CA ILE A 294 5.21 -5.77 19.52
C ILE A 294 6.44 -6.52 19.02
N ASP A 295 7.63 -5.92 19.18
CA ASP A 295 8.91 -6.54 18.85
C ASP A 295 9.98 -6.16 19.90
N PRO A 296 10.34 -7.11 20.79
CA PRO A 296 11.34 -6.88 21.84
C PRO A 296 12.76 -6.60 21.35
N LYS A 297 13.06 -6.83 20.06
CA LYS A 297 14.41 -6.68 19.49
C LYS A 297 14.62 -5.34 18.78
N LEU A 298 13.66 -4.41 18.85
CA LEU A 298 13.77 -3.09 18.25
C LEU A 298 14.83 -2.24 18.97
N LEU A 299 16.05 -2.26 18.43
CA LEU A 299 17.21 -1.53 18.96
C LEU A 299 16.91 -0.03 19.16
N GLN A 300 16.25 0.60 18.17
CA GLN A 300 15.87 2.00 18.25
C GLN A 300 14.89 2.29 19.39
N ALA A 301 13.92 1.39 19.64
CA ALA A 301 12.94 1.58 20.71
C ALA A 301 13.58 1.46 22.10
N HIS A 302 14.50 0.50 22.30
CA HIS A 302 15.29 0.41 23.54
C HIS A 302 16.14 1.67 23.74
N PHE A 303 16.89 2.10 22.74
CA PHE A 303 17.74 3.27 22.89
C PHE A 303 16.93 4.52 23.25
N ASN A 304 15.84 4.77 22.53
CA ASN A 304 14.99 5.94 22.77
C ASN A 304 14.24 5.85 24.11
N LEU A 305 13.87 4.65 24.56
CA LEU A 305 13.35 4.43 25.92
C LEU A 305 14.38 4.80 26.98
N GLY A 306 15.65 4.41 26.81
CA GLY A 306 16.73 4.81 27.71
C GLY A 306 16.88 6.33 27.80
N ILE A 307 16.88 7.03 26.66
CA ILE A 307 16.91 8.50 26.61
C ILE A 307 15.70 9.13 27.31
N ALA A 308 14.50 8.59 27.09
CA ALA A 308 13.30 9.05 27.78
C ALA A 308 13.40 8.88 29.30
N LEU A 309 13.89 7.74 29.77
CA LEU A 309 14.08 7.47 31.20
C LEU A 309 15.13 8.39 31.83
N LEU A 310 16.19 8.78 31.10
CA LEU A 310 17.16 9.77 31.57
C LEU A 310 16.53 11.14 31.78
N SER A 311 15.64 11.58 30.88
CA SER A 311 14.91 12.85 31.04
C SER A 311 14.00 12.84 32.27
N LEU A 312 13.54 11.67 32.71
CA LEU A 312 12.79 11.43 33.94
C LEU A 312 13.66 11.21 35.18
N ARG A 313 15.00 11.32 35.06
CA ARG A 313 15.96 10.97 36.12
C ARG A 313 15.89 9.51 36.60
N ARG A 314 15.30 8.60 35.82
CA ARG A 314 15.22 7.15 36.10
C ARG A 314 16.48 6.45 35.59
N THR A 315 17.62 6.79 36.17
CA THR A 315 18.96 6.40 35.69
C THR A 315 19.21 4.90 35.67
N ALA A 316 18.77 4.17 36.71
CA ALA A 316 18.94 2.72 36.79
C ALA A 316 18.19 1.97 35.67
N GLU A 317 16.94 2.37 35.40
CA GLU A 317 16.16 1.79 34.31
C GLU A 317 16.71 2.16 32.94
N ALA A 318 17.21 3.39 32.79
CA ALA A 318 17.88 3.81 31.56
C ALA A 318 19.12 2.95 31.29
N ALA A 319 19.96 2.71 32.30
CA ALA A 319 21.15 1.86 32.18
C ALA A 319 20.77 0.43 31.75
N ALA A 320 19.77 -0.18 32.38
CA ALA A 320 19.29 -1.51 31.99
C ALA A 320 18.81 -1.55 30.53
N THR A 321 18.18 -0.48 30.05
CA THR A 321 17.70 -0.40 28.66
C THR A 321 18.86 -0.22 27.66
N PHE A 322 19.91 0.53 28.02
CA PHE A 322 21.12 0.62 27.20
C PHE A 322 21.91 -0.69 27.19
N GLU A 323 21.95 -1.42 28.29
CA GLU A 323 22.54 -2.77 28.34
C GLU A 323 21.79 -3.72 27.40
N LYS A 324 20.45 -3.65 27.34
CA LYS A 324 19.65 -4.38 26.33
C LYS A 324 20.00 -4.00 24.89
N CYS A 325 20.33 -2.74 24.61
CA CYS A 325 20.81 -2.34 23.28
C CYS A 325 22.11 -3.07 22.92
N LEU A 326 23.02 -3.22 23.88
CA LEU A 326 24.30 -3.92 23.68
C LEU A 326 24.15 -5.45 23.63
N GLU A 327 23.13 -6.02 24.28
CA GLU A 327 22.77 -7.43 24.07
C GLU A 327 22.30 -7.69 22.63
N ILE A 328 21.51 -6.76 22.06
CA ILE A 328 20.98 -6.87 20.69
C ILE A 328 22.08 -6.57 19.66
N ALA A 329 22.87 -5.53 19.91
CA ALA A 329 23.93 -5.05 19.02
C ALA A 329 25.15 -4.65 19.86
N PRO A 330 26.12 -5.57 20.08
CA PRO A 330 27.29 -5.33 20.93
C PRO A 330 28.12 -4.10 20.55
N ASP A 331 28.16 -3.77 19.26
CA ASP A 331 28.92 -2.65 18.70
C ASP A 331 28.12 -1.34 18.60
N PHE A 332 26.93 -1.26 19.20
CA PHE A 332 26.11 -0.05 19.18
C PHE A 332 26.70 1.06 20.06
N ALA A 333 27.59 1.85 19.47
CA ALA A 333 28.33 2.93 20.13
C ALA A 333 27.45 3.91 20.93
N PRO A 334 26.27 4.36 20.45
CA PRO A 334 25.44 5.31 21.20
C PRO A 334 25.03 4.80 22.59
N ALA A 335 24.66 3.52 22.73
CA ALA A 335 24.29 2.96 24.04
C ALA A 335 25.50 2.85 24.97
N ARG A 336 26.67 2.47 24.43
CA ARG A 336 27.93 2.38 25.19
C ARG A 336 28.35 3.74 25.76
N GLU A 337 28.25 4.79 24.96
CA GLU A 337 28.55 6.16 25.38
C GLU A 337 27.63 6.62 26.52
N GLN A 338 26.32 6.34 26.42
CA GLN A 338 25.37 6.67 27.49
C GLN A 338 25.67 5.92 28.80
N LEU A 339 26.03 4.64 28.71
CA LEU A 339 26.41 3.84 29.89
C LEU A 339 27.68 4.36 30.59
N MET A 340 28.69 4.78 29.82
CA MET A 340 29.91 5.38 30.37
C MET A 340 29.58 6.66 31.14
N LYS A 341 28.72 7.52 30.60
CA LYS A 341 28.27 8.76 31.28
C LYS A 341 27.51 8.47 32.59
N LEU A 342 26.79 7.34 32.66
CA LEU A 342 26.04 6.93 33.85
C LEU A 342 26.90 6.25 34.92
N LYS A 343 28.08 5.74 34.55
CA LYS A 343 29.05 5.11 35.45
C LYS A 343 30.35 5.93 35.47
N PRO A 344 30.37 7.17 36.00
CA PRO A 344 31.62 7.90 36.15
C PRO A 344 32.50 7.19 37.18
N GLY A 345 33.59 6.54 36.74
CA GLY A 345 34.67 6.04 37.61
C GLY A 345 34.54 4.58 38.09
N ARG A 346 34.83 3.61 37.21
CA ARG A 346 35.39 2.30 37.60
C ARG A 346 36.70 2.00 36.83
N ASN A 347 37.39 3.05 36.42
CA ASN A 347 38.79 2.98 36.04
C ASN A 347 39.54 3.72 37.15
N ASP A 348 40.43 3.01 37.84
CA ASP A 348 41.34 3.42 38.93
C ASP A 348 41.01 2.81 40.31
N GLU A 349 40.93 1.47 40.40
CA GLU A 349 41.44 0.63 41.50
C GLU A 349 41.86 -0.73 40.89
#